data_AF-A0A1Q2TWT4-F1
#
_entry.id   AF-A0A1Q2TWT4-F1
#
_cell.length_a   1.000
_cell.length_b   1.000
_cell.length_c   1.000
_cell.angle_alpha   90.00
_cell.angle_beta   90.00
_cell.angle_gamma   90.00
#
_symmetry.space_group_name_H-M   'P 1'
#
loop_
_entity.id
_entity.type
_entity.pdbx_description
1 polymer ?
#
loop_
_entity_poly.entity_id
_entity_poly.type
_entity_poly.pdbx_seq_one_letter_code
_entity_poly.pdbx_strand_id
1 'polypeptide(L)'
;MFSKETLFALSLFPYLGFLWFLTKSGKTPKLVLVGFYVLLVFVAISIPAGLYAQVHYGEELANVDWLHGSAESFLTLSNVLVVLGFVGAIAKLKETKSE
;
A
#
# COMPACT_ATOMS: atom_id res chain seq x y z
N MET A 1 -8.72 16.86 20.58
CA MET A 1 -9.26 15.89 19.61
C MET A 1 -8.18 15.67 18.55
N PHE A 2 -7.76 14.44 18.26
CA PHE A 2 -6.72 14.21 17.25
C PHE A 2 -7.23 14.57 15.85
N SER A 3 -6.41 15.20 15.01
CA SER A 3 -6.77 15.50 13.61
C SER A 3 -6.64 14.24 12.74
N LYS A 4 -7.30 14.21 11.58
CA LYS A 4 -7.26 13.06 10.64
C LYS A 4 -5.83 12.76 10.19
N GLU A 5 -5.06 13.81 9.93
CA GLU A 5 -3.67 13.77 9.49
C GLU A 5 -2.77 13.20 10.60
N THR A 6 -3.04 13.59 11.85
CA THR A 6 -2.32 13.06 13.02
C THR A 6 -2.59 11.57 13.20
N LEU A 7 -3.85 11.14 13.06
CA LEU A 7 -4.23 9.73 13.14
C LEU A 7 -3.61 8.91 12.00
N PHE A 8 -3.58 9.45 10.79
CA PHE A 8 -2.91 8.83 9.65
C PHE A 8 -1.41 8.67 9.88
N ALA A 9 -0.72 9.73 10.30
CA ALA A 9 0.72 9.69 10.58
C ALA A 9 1.03 8.69 11.71
N LEU A 10 0.22 8.66 12.77
CA LEU A 10 0.35 7.69 13.86
C LEU A 10 0.12 6.25 13.38
N SER A 11 -0.77 6.03 12.40
CA SER A 11 -1.04 4.70 11.84
C SER A 11 0.12 4.12 11.03
N LEU A 12 1.07 4.96 10.58
CA LEU A 12 2.27 4.47 9.89
C LEU A 12 3.18 3.65 10.79
N PHE A 13 3.25 3.98 12.07
CA PHE A 13 4.08 3.25 13.02
C PHE A 13 3.69 1.75 13.16
N PRO A 14 2.43 1.39 13.47
CA PRO A 14 2.02 -0.01 13.50
C PRO A 14 2.12 -0.67 12.12
N TYR A 15 1.93 0.07 11.02
CA TYR A 15 2.11 -0.46 9.67
C TYR A 15 3.57 -0.86 9.38
N LEU A 16 4.55 -0.03 9.78
CA LEU A 16 5.97 -0.37 9.65
C LEU A 16 6.34 -1.58 10.50
N GLY A 17 5.78 -1.69 11.71
CA GLY A 17 5.92 -2.88 12.56
C GLY A 17 5.37 -4.14 11.90
N PHE A 18 4.18 -4.04 11.30
CA PHE A 18 3.57 -5.10 10.49
C PHE A 18 4.48 -5.52 9.34
N LEU A 19 4.99 -4.56 8.56
CA LEU A 19 5.86 -4.83 7.41
C LEU A 19 7.17 -5.49 7.84
N TRP A 20 7.79 -5.01 8.91
CA TRP A 20 8.98 -5.62 9.50
C TRP A 20 8.75 -7.06 9.92
N PHE A 21 7.63 -7.33 10.60
CA PHE A 21 7.27 -8.69 11.03
C PHE A 21 7.04 -9.61 9.82
N LEU A 22 6.35 -9.12 8.80
CA LEU A 22 6.08 -9.84 7.56
C LEU A 22 7.35 -10.21 6.81
N THR A 23 8.28 -9.27 6.70
CA THR A 23 9.59 -9.47 6.05
C THR A 23 10.46 -10.42 6.88
N LYS A 24 10.48 -10.28 8.21
CA LYS A 24 11.28 -11.12 9.11
C LYS A 24 10.77 -12.57 9.18
N SER A 25 9.46 -12.78 9.06
CA SER A 25 8.84 -14.11 9.13
C SER A 25 9.34 -15.05 8.03
N GLY A 26 9.69 -14.54 6.85
CA GLY A 26 10.17 -15.35 5.71
C GLY A 26 9.14 -16.31 5.10
N LYS A 27 7.94 -16.43 5.70
CA LYS A 27 6.84 -17.28 5.26
C LYS A 27 5.96 -16.64 4.18
N THR A 28 6.14 -15.35 3.94
CA THR A 28 5.29 -14.58 3.04
C THR A 28 5.78 -14.71 1.60
N PRO A 29 4.89 -14.96 0.62
CA PRO A 29 5.26 -14.93 -0.79
C PRO A 29 5.89 -13.58 -1.18
N LYS A 30 6.97 -13.60 -1.95
CA LYS A 30 7.71 -12.37 -2.34
C LYS A 30 6.80 -11.34 -3.01
N LEU A 31 5.85 -11.77 -3.83
CA LEU A 31 4.92 -10.89 -4.54
C LEU A 31 3.96 -10.15 -3.58
N VAL A 32 3.57 -10.80 -2.49
CA VAL A 32 2.77 -10.16 -1.42
C VAL A 32 3.58 -9.08 -0.71
N LEU A 33 4.85 -9.38 -0.37
CA LEU A 33 5.74 -8.39 0.22
C LEU A 33 5.91 -7.18 -0.69
N VAL A 34 6.16 -7.41 -1.99
CA VAL A 34 6.25 -6.32 -2.98
C VAL A 34 4.99 -5.47 -2.98
N GLY A 35 3.79 -6.07 -2.98
CA GLY A 35 2.54 -5.32 -2.88
C GLY A 35 2.48 -4.41 -1.66
N PHE A 36 2.82 -4.91 -0.47
CA PHE A 36 2.87 -4.07 0.74
C PHE A 36 3.96 -2.97 0.68
N TYR A 37 5.14 -3.25 0.13
CA TYR A 37 6.15 -2.21 -0.07
C TYR A 37 5.72 -1.15 -1.09
N VAL A 38 5.00 -1.53 -2.14
CA VAL A 38 4.40 -0.58 -3.10
C VAL A 38 3.39 0.32 -2.40
N LEU A 39 2.58 -0.20 -1.47
CA LEU A 39 1.69 0.63 -0.64
C LEU A 39 2.47 1.66 0.18
N LEU A 40 3.61 1.27 0.76
CA LEU A 40 4.45 2.20 1.52
C LEU A 40 5.02 3.32 0.63
N VAL A 41 5.46 2.98 -0.58
CA VAL A 41 5.91 3.94 -1.59
C VAL A 41 4.77 4.88 -2.00
N PHE A 42 3.57 4.33 -2.21
CA PHE A 42 2.37 5.10 -2.49
C PHE A 42 2.09 6.14 -1.40
N VAL A 43 2.19 5.78 -0.12
CA VAL A 43 2.04 6.74 0.98
C VAL A 43 3.12 7.82 0.93
N ALA A 44 4.37 7.44 0.70
CA ALA A 44 5.49 8.39 0.61
C ALA A 44 5.31 9.41 -0.53
N ILE A 45 4.66 9.04 -1.63
CA ILE A 45 4.35 9.92 -2.77
C ILE A 45 3.06 10.72 -2.54
N SER A 46 2.05 10.12 -1.90
CA SER A 46 0.73 10.74 -1.72
C SER A 46 0.74 11.91 -0.72
N ILE A 47 1.63 11.86 0.28
CA ILE A 47 1.80 12.98 1.23
C ILE A 47 2.28 14.26 0.51
N PRO A 48 3.41 14.27 -0.24
CA PRO A 48 3.85 15.46 -0.95
C PRO A 48 2.92 15.84 -2.10
N ALA A 49 2.29 14.86 -2.76
CA ALA A 49 1.27 15.14 -3.76
C ALA A 49 0.06 15.87 -3.16
N GLY A 50 -0.38 15.49 -1.95
CA GLY A 50 -1.48 16.14 -1.25
C GLY A 50 -1.13 17.57 -0.84
N LEU A 51 0.10 17.78 -0.38
CA LEU A 51 0.62 19.13 -0.11
C LEU A 51 0.68 19.97 -1.39
N TYR A 52 1.12 19.40 -2.51
CA TYR A 52 1.14 20.08 -3.81
C TYR A 52 -0.27 20.46 -4.28
N ALA A 53 -1.24 19.56 -4.11
CA ALA A 53 -2.64 19.83 -4.43
C ALA A 53 -3.18 21.04 -3.66
N GLN A 54 -2.95 21.06 -2.34
CA GLN A 54 -3.39 22.16 -1.48
C GLN A 54 -2.67 23.48 -1.80
N VAL A 55 -1.36 23.45 -2.06
CA VAL A 55 -0.57 24.67 -2.30
C VAL A 55 -0.80 25.25 -3.70
N HIS A 56 -0.91 24.39 -4.73
CA HIS A 56 -0.98 24.84 -6.12
C HIS A 56 -2.42 25.00 -6.63
N TYR A 57 -3.31 24.08 -6.27
CA TYR A 57 -4.70 24.06 -6.73
C TYR A 57 -5.68 24.57 -5.67
N GLY A 58 -5.26 24.74 -4.41
CA GLY A 58 -6.14 25.16 -3.32
C GLY A 58 -7.17 24.09 -2.92
N GLU A 59 -7.00 22.88 -3.43
CA GLU A 59 -7.98 21.79 -3.37
C GLU A 59 -7.36 20.55 -2.71
N GLU A 60 -8.20 19.66 -2.19
CA GLU A 60 -7.73 18.36 -1.70
C GLU A 60 -7.25 17.48 -2.87
N LEU A 61 -6.31 16.56 -2.59
CA LEU A 61 -5.80 15.59 -3.58
C LEU A 61 -6.93 14.89 -4.35
N ALA A 62 -8.03 14.59 -3.66
CA ALA A 62 -9.21 13.90 -4.20
C ALA A 62 -9.99 14.74 -5.22
N ASN A 63 -9.87 16.07 -5.19
CA ASN A 63 -10.57 16.98 -6.10
C ASN A 63 -9.76 17.29 -7.37
N VAL A 64 -8.55 16.75 -7.49
CA VAL A 64 -7.67 16.93 -8.65
C VAL A 64 -7.66 15.64 -9.45
N ASP A 65 -8.52 15.52 -10.47
CA ASP A 65 -8.82 14.26 -11.18
C ASP A 65 -7.59 13.44 -11.60
N TRP A 66 -6.60 14.08 -12.22
CA TRP A 66 -5.39 13.38 -12.68
C TRP A 66 -4.57 12.84 -11.51
N LEU A 67 -4.55 13.57 -10.39
CA LEU A 67 -3.78 13.23 -9.21
C LEU A 67 -4.52 12.18 -8.37
N HIS A 68 -5.82 12.35 -8.19
CA HIS A 68 -6.70 11.39 -7.56
C HIS A 68 -6.70 10.04 -8.31
N GLY A 69 -6.93 10.06 -9.62
CA GLY A 69 -6.94 8.84 -10.44
C GLY A 69 -5.58 8.13 -10.45
N SER A 70 -4.47 8.88 -10.44
CA SER A 70 -3.14 8.29 -10.29
C SER A 70 -2.97 7.60 -8.93
N ALA A 71 -3.44 8.23 -7.85
CA ALA A 71 -3.38 7.68 -6.50
C ALA A 71 -4.19 6.38 -6.38
N GLU A 72 -5.41 6.36 -6.92
CA GLU A 72 -6.26 5.17 -6.95
C GLU A 72 -5.68 4.04 -7.81
N SER A 73 -5.02 4.38 -8.92
CA SER A 73 -4.34 3.41 -9.78
C SER A 73 -3.17 2.73 -9.06
N PHE A 74 -2.37 3.48 -8.31
CA PHE A 74 -1.28 2.92 -7.48
C PHE A 74 -1.82 2.02 -6.37
N LEU A 75 -2.88 2.44 -5.68
CA LEU A 75 -3.51 1.62 -4.65
C LEU A 75 -4.08 0.32 -5.23
N THR A 76 -4.69 0.40 -6.40
CA THR A 76 -5.21 -0.76 -7.14
C THR A 76 -4.08 -1.72 -7.51
N LEU A 77 -2.98 -1.22 -8.07
CA LEU A 77 -1.80 -2.02 -8.41
C LEU A 77 -1.25 -2.75 -7.18
N SER A 78 -1.07 -2.04 -6.07
CA SER A 78 -0.62 -2.61 -4.80
C SER A 78 -1.50 -3.79 -4.36
N ASN A 79 -2.82 -3.60 -4.37
CA ASN A 79 -3.77 -4.62 -3.95
C ASN A 79 -3.78 -5.82 -4.89
N VAL A 80 -3.70 -5.61 -6.20
CA VAL A 80 -3.61 -6.69 -7.18
C VAL A 80 -2.35 -7.53 -6.97
N LEU A 81 -1.20 -6.90 -6.70
CA LEU A 81 0.04 -7.64 -6.40
C LEU A 81 -0.10 -8.53 -5.16
N VAL A 82 -0.75 -8.02 -4.11
CA VAL A 82 -1.04 -8.80 -2.89
C VAL A 82 -1.93 -10.01 -3.22
N VAL A 83 -3.03 -9.79 -3.94
CA VAL A 83 -3.97 -10.88 -4.31
C VAL A 83 -3.28 -11.93 -5.17
N LEU A 84 -2.59 -11.52 -6.23
CA LEU A 84 -1.85 -12.44 -7.11
C LEU A 84 -0.77 -13.21 -6.34
N GLY A 85 -0.10 -12.56 -5.39
CA GLY A 85 0.91 -13.21 -4.55
C GLY A 85 0.34 -14.32 -3.68
N PHE A 86 -0.83 -14.12 -3.08
CA PHE A 86 -1.50 -15.16 -2.30
C PHE A 86 -2.10 -16.26 -3.19
N VAL A 87 -2.74 -15.90 -4.30
CA VAL A 87 -3.29 -16.89 -5.25
C VAL A 87 -2.19 -17.82 -5.75
N GLY A 88 -1.04 -17.28 -6.17
CA GLY A 88 0.11 -18.09 -6.60
C GLY A 88 0.67 -18.98 -5.49
N ALA A 89 0.68 -18.51 -4.24
CA ALA A 89 1.12 -19.32 -3.11
C ALA A 89 0.15 -20.47 -2.80
N ILE A 90 -1.16 -20.23 -2.86
CA ILE A 90 -2.19 -21.25 -2.66
C ILE A 90 -2.13 -22.30 -3.77
N ALA A 91 -1.94 -21.88 -5.02
CA ALA A 91 -1.79 -22.80 -6.14
C ALA A 91 -0.61 -23.77 -5.92
N LYS A 92 0.56 -23.22 -5.57
CA LYS A 92 1.76 -24.02 -5.28
C LYS A 92 1.57 -24.99 -4.11
N LEU A 93 0.88 -24.56 -3.05
CA LEU A 93 0.56 -25.42 -1.90
C LEU A 93 -0.37 -26.58 -2.26
N LYS A 94 -1.30 -26.37 -3.22
CA LYS A 94 -2.19 -27.43 -3.70
C LYS A 94 -1.43 -28.46 -4.54
N GLU A 95 -0.54 -28.03 -5.43
CA GLU A 95 0.29 -28.92 -6.24
C GLU A 95 1.13 -29.86 -5.35
N THR A 96 1.85 -29.32 -4.37
CA THR A 96 2.67 -30.11 -3.43
C THR A 96 1.86 -31.08 -2.55
N LYS A 97 0.55 -30.86 -2.39
CA LYS A 97 -0.32 -31.76 -1.60
C LYS A 97 -0.91 -32.90 -2.44
N SER A 98 -0.87 -32.77 -3.77
CA SER A 98 -1.38 -33.78 -4.71
C SER A 98 -0.29 -34.75 -5.20
N GLU A 99 0.97 -34.48 -4.89
CA GLU A 99 2.13 -35.39 -5.01
C GLU A 99 2.34 -36.20 -3.73
#